data_AF-A0AAV2EZ78-F1
#
_entry.id   AF-A0AAV2EZ78-F1
#
_cell.length_a   1.000
_cell.length_b   1.000
_cell.length_c   1.000
_cell.angle_alpha   90.00
_cell.angle_beta   90.00
_cell.angle_gamma   90.00
#
_symmetry.space_group_name_H-M   'P 1'
#
loop_
_entity.id
_entity.type
_entity.pdbx_description
1 polymer ?
#
loop_
_entity_poly.entity_id
_entity_poly.type
_entity_poly.pdbx_seq_one_letter_code
_entity_poly.pdbx_strand_id
1 'polypeptide(L)'
;MSEYMENDTVSRLFGAPTGYIGHERSGQLTKSIRQKSSSVVLYDEIEKVHPNVCNTLLQVPDYGSLTKGTGQKGIPDDEAHLKVAEEIKASFRAEFLNRIDEIVIFRALKEEQVKKIVDIIISNVAERIKASNGIELKRVIVRFIEDPLADGVLGGIVREGDSITMFADGHSVLKK
;
A
#
# COMPACT_ATOMS: atom_id res chain seq x y z
N MET A 1 -2.22 -11.45 0.04
CA MET A 1 -2.05 -12.92 0.18
C MET A 1 -3.39 -13.61 0.49
N SER A 2 -4.52 -12.92 0.33
CA SER A 2 -5.87 -13.47 0.44
C SER A 2 -6.18 -14.66 -0.49
N GLU A 3 -5.40 -14.85 -1.55
CA GLU A 3 -5.52 -16.02 -2.44
C GLU A 3 -4.99 -17.33 -1.82
N TYR A 4 -4.34 -17.26 -0.65
CA TYR A 4 -3.69 -18.39 0.04
C TYR A 4 -4.32 -18.74 1.39
N MET A 5 -5.63 -18.52 1.53
CA MET A 5 -6.40 -18.82 2.76
C MET A 5 -6.61 -20.33 2.98
N GLU A 6 -6.61 -21.12 1.90
CA GLU A 6 -6.88 -22.56 1.95
C GLU A 6 -5.58 -23.38 2.02
N ASN A 7 -5.61 -24.51 2.72
CA ASN A 7 -4.42 -25.35 2.92
C ASN A 7 -3.80 -25.85 1.59
N ASP A 8 -4.62 -26.17 0.59
CA ASP A 8 -4.16 -26.72 -0.69
C ASP A 8 -3.43 -25.69 -1.57
N THR A 9 -3.53 -24.40 -1.23
CA THR A 9 -2.89 -23.31 -1.99
C THR A 9 -1.40 -23.16 -1.68
N VAL A 10 -0.92 -23.72 -0.56
CA VAL A 10 0.50 -23.72 -0.16
C VAL A 10 1.37 -24.32 -1.27
N SER A 11 0.89 -25.42 -1.87
CA SER A 11 1.58 -26.13 -2.96
C SER A 11 1.70 -25.31 -4.25
N ARG A 12 0.85 -24.29 -4.45
CA ARG A 12 0.97 -23.37 -5.60
C ARG A 12 2.10 -22.37 -5.40
N LEU A 13 2.30 -21.91 -4.16
CA LEU A 13 3.29 -20.90 -3.83
C LEU A 13 4.71 -21.49 -3.82
N PHE A 14 4.90 -22.64 -3.17
CA PHE A 14 6.22 -23.26 -2.97
C PHE A 14 6.51 -24.46 -3.88
N GLY A 15 5.46 -25.15 -4.35
CA GLY A 15 5.54 -26.39 -5.10
C GLY A 15 4.89 -27.54 -4.31
N ALA A 16 4.43 -28.57 -5.02
CA ALA A 16 3.89 -29.76 -4.36
C ALA A 16 5.02 -30.58 -3.70
N PRO A 17 4.77 -31.28 -2.58
CA PRO A 17 5.75 -32.18 -1.97
C PRO A 17 6.13 -33.35 -2.89
N THR A 18 7.27 -33.98 -2.63
CA THR A 18 7.75 -35.16 -3.37
C THR A 18 6.74 -36.31 -3.29
N GLY A 19 6.31 -36.83 -4.44
CA GLY A 19 5.33 -37.91 -4.53
C GLY A 19 3.87 -37.48 -4.78
N TYR A 20 3.58 -36.18 -4.91
CA TYR A 20 2.24 -35.66 -5.23
C TYR A 20 2.13 -35.18 -6.69
N ILE A 21 0.91 -35.18 -7.24
CA ILE A 21 0.63 -34.66 -8.59
C ILE A 21 1.06 -33.19 -8.66
N GLY A 22 1.95 -32.87 -9.59
CA GLY A 22 2.51 -31.51 -9.74
C GLY A 22 3.85 -31.28 -9.05
N HIS A 23 4.51 -32.31 -8.52
CA HIS A 23 5.85 -32.22 -7.92
C HIS A 23 6.93 -31.67 -8.88
N GLU A 24 6.80 -31.90 -10.19
CA GLU A 24 7.71 -31.32 -11.19
C GLU A 24 7.48 -29.82 -11.45
N ARG A 25 6.36 -29.25 -10.98
CA ARG A 25 6.08 -27.82 -11.07
C ARG A 25 6.70 -27.11 -9.87
N SER A 26 7.77 -26.34 -10.12
CA SER A 26 8.26 -25.36 -9.13
C SER A 26 7.13 -24.40 -8.76
N GLY A 27 6.96 -24.12 -7.47
CA GLY A 27 6.02 -23.12 -7.00
C GLY A 27 6.26 -21.75 -7.63
N GLN A 28 5.22 -20.92 -7.64
CA GLN A 28 5.30 -19.60 -8.26
C GLN A 28 6.41 -18.73 -7.64
N LEU A 29 6.56 -18.76 -6.31
CA LEU A 29 7.58 -17.98 -5.63
C LEU A 29 8.99 -18.53 -5.91
N THR A 30 9.17 -19.85 -5.82
CA THR A 30 10.48 -20.49 -6.02
C THR A 30 10.97 -20.33 -7.45
N LYS A 31 10.07 -20.38 -8.45
CA LYS A 31 10.39 -20.09 -9.85
C LYS A 31 10.82 -18.64 -10.05
N SER A 32 10.07 -17.68 -9.51
CA SER A 32 10.35 -16.25 -9.67
C SER A 32 11.67 -15.84 -9.04
N ILE A 33 11.98 -16.33 -7.83
CA ILE A 33 13.27 -16.07 -7.16
C ILE A 33 14.43 -16.70 -7.92
N ARG A 34 14.26 -17.93 -8.43
CA ARG A 34 15.31 -18.61 -9.22
C ARG A 34 15.64 -17.86 -10.51
N GLN A 35 14.65 -17.22 -11.13
CA GLN A 35 14.86 -16.41 -12.34
C GLN A 35 15.49 -15.04 -12.04
N LYS A 36 15.24 -14.49 -10.85
CA LYS A 36 15.75 -13.19 -10.43
C LYS A 36 16.23 -13.23 -8.98
N SER A 37 17.52 -13.54 -8.82
CA SER A 37 18.19 -13.71 -7.52
C SER A 37 18.20 -12.46 -6.65
N SER A 38 18.15 -11.26 -7.24
CA SER A 38 18.01 -9.98 -6.52
C SER A 38 16.61 -9.41 -6.72
N SER A 39 15.70 -9.72 -5.80
CA SER A 39 14.32 -9.26 -5.84
C SER A 39 13.82 -8.90 -4.44
N VAL A 40 12.88 -7.95 -4.37
CA VAL A 40 12.12 -7.65 -3.16
C VAL A 40 10.83 -8.46 -3.22
N VAL A 41 10.59 -9.28 -2.20
CA VAL A 41 9.37 -10.08 -2.07
C VAL A 41 8.40 -9.34 -1.15
N LEU A 42 7.21 -9.05 -1.66
CA LEU A 42 6.15 -8.38 -0.90
C LEU A 42 5.05 -9.38 -0.55
N TYR A 43 4.73 -9.46 0.74
CA TYR A 43 3.58 -10.21 1.25
C TYR A 43 2.53 -9.20 1.66
N ASP A 44 1.50 -9.06 0.84
CA ASP A 44 0.33 -8.25 1.19
C ASP A 44 -0.64 -9.08 2.06
N GLU A 45 -1.38 -8.47 2.97
CA GLU A 45 -2.41 -9.12 3.82
C GLU A 45 -1.99 -10.49 4.38
N ILE A 46 -0.81 -10.58 5.00
CA ILE A 46 -0.24 -11.84 5.49
C ILE A 46 -1.06 -12.45 6.65
N GLU A 47 -1.83 -11.62 7.36
CA GLU A 47 -2.72 -12.03 8.44
C GLU A 47 -3.89 -12.90 7.99
N LYS A 48 -4.28 -12.83 6.72
CA LYS A 48 -5.36 -13.64 6.15
C LYS A 48 -4.91 -15.03 5.72
N VAL A 49 -3.60 -15.29 5.71
CA VAL A 49 -3.03 -16.49 5.11
C VAL A 49 -3.20 -17.72 6.00
N HIS A 50 -3.35 -18.89 5.40
CA HIS A 50 -3.38 -20.15 6.14
C HIS A 50 -2.11 -20.33 7.01
N PRO A 51 -2.22 -20.78 8.29
CA PRO A 51 -1.06 -20.94 9.19
C PRO A 51 0.07 -21.82 8.64
N ASN A 52 -0.24 -22.80 7.79
CA ASN A 52 0.77 -23.64 7.16
C ASN A 52 1.69 -22.88 6.19
N VAL A 53 1.19 -21.85 5.49
CA VAL A 53 2.04 -21.00 4.64
C VAL A 53 3.02 -20.24 5.51
N CYS A 54 2.57 -19.70 6.66
CA CYS A 54 3.46 -19.01 7.61
C CYS A 54 4.55 -19.94 8.12
N ASN A 55 4.23 -21.19 8.44
CA ASN A 55 5.22 -22.19 8.88
C ASN A 55 6.25 -22.51 7.79
N THR A 56 5.84 -22.58 6.52
CA THR A 56 6.77 -22.75 5.39
C THR A 56 7.64 -21.50 5.18
N LEU A 57 7.07 -20.30 5.38
CA LEU A 57 7.83 -19.04 5.32
C LEU A 57 8.90 -18.94 6.40
N LEU A 58 8.75 -19.61 7.55
CA LEU A 58 9.79 -19.66 8.59
C LEU A 58 11.13 -20.21 8.08
N GLN A 59 11.10 -21.08 7.07
CA GLN A 59 12.30 -21.74 6.52
C GLN A 59 13.09 -20.84 5.56
N VAL A 60 12.47 -19.80 5.01
CA VAL A 60 13.09 -18.91 4.01
C VAL A 60 14.15 -17.97 4.62
N PRO A 61 13.93 -17.32 5.77
CA PRO A 61 14.90 -16.38 6.35
C PRO A 61 16.09 -17.03 7.06
N ASP A 62 16.28 -18.35 6.99
CA ASP A 62 17.31 -19.07 7.77
C ASP A 62 18.78 -18.72 7.44
N TYR A 63 19.06 -17.89 6.43
CA TYR A 63 20.42 -17.42 6.12
C TYR A 63 20.48 -15.92 5.82
N GLY A 64 20.44 -15.10 6.87
CA GLY A 64 20.83 -13.68 6.87
C GLY A 64 21.52 -13.34 8.18
N SER A 65 22.77 -12.88 8.11
CA SER A 65 23.64 -12.66 9.28
C SER A 65 23.04 -11.68 10.29
N LEU A 66 22.78 -12.20 11.50
CA LEU A 66 22.46 -11.42 12.70
C LEU A 66 23.68 -10.56 13.09
N THR A 67 23.72 -9.33 12.62
CA THR A 67 24.40 -8.27 13.39
C THR A 67 23.33 -7.63 14.24
N LYS A 68 23.17 -8.12 15.48
CA LYS A 68 22.36 -7.42 16.50
C LYS A 68 23.02 -6.07 16.77
N GLY A 69 22.70 -5.07 15.96
CA GLY A 69 22.75 -3.69 16.40
C GLY A 69 21.70 -3.57 17.49
N THR A 70 22.10 -3.20 18.69
CA THR A 70 21.21 -2.84 19.80
C THR A 70 20.42 -1.59 19.42
N GLY A 71 19.46 -1.73 18.50
CA GLY A 71 18.34 -0.84 18.35
C GLY A 71 17.25 -1.35 19.26
N GLN A 72 16.84 -0.56 20.23
CA GLN A 72 15.61 -0.81 20.96
C GLN A 72 14.52 -1.19 19.94
N LYS A 73 13.84 -2.33 20.15
CA LYS A 73 12.59 -2.62 19.42
C LYS A 73 11.65 -1.47 19.74
N GLY A 74 11.64 -0.45 18.90
CA GLY A 74 10.88 0.78 19.07
C GLY A 74 9.43 0.51 18.77
N ILE A 75 8.75 -0.23 19.65
CA ILE A 75 7.31 -0.13 19.76
C ILE A 75 7.09 1.18 20.51
N PRO A 76 6.58 2.24 19.88
CA PRO A 76 6.34 3.51 20.56
C PRO A 76 5.30 3.30 21.67
N ASP A 77 5.45 4.00 22.79
CA ASP A 77 4.65 3.81 24.03
C ASP A 77 3.20 4.33 23.96
N ASP A 78 2.67 4.62 22.76
CA ASP A 78 1.28 5.11 22.63
C ASP A 78 0.29 3.92 22.70
N GLU A 79 -0.87 4.12 23.31
CA GLU A 79 -1.90 3.08 23.54
C GLU A 79 -2.30 2.32 22.26
N ALA A 80 -2.32 2.99 21.11
CA ALA A 80 -2.62 2.38 19.81
C ALA A 80 -1.55 1.37 19.38
N HIS A 81 -0.26 1.65 19.66
CA HIS A 81 0.84 0.74 19.34
C HIS A 81 0.81 -0.50 20.22
N LEU A 82 0.42 -0.35 21.49
CA LEU A 82 0.26 -1.49 22.39
C LEU A 82 -0.85 -2.43 21.90
N LYS A 83 -2.01 -1.88 21.52
CA LYS A 83 -3.12 -2.66 20.94
C LYS A 83 -2.72 -3.40 19.66
N VAL A 84 -2.03 -2.72 18.74
CA VAL A 84 -1.53 -3.36 17.51
C VAL A 84 -0.50 -4.45 17.83
N ALA A 85 0.40 -4.23 18.79
CA ALA A 85 1.39 -5.21 19.18
C ALA A 85 0.77 -6.46 19.84
N GLU A 86 -0.29 -6.28 20.64
CA GLU A 86 -1.07 -7.39 21.20
C GLU A 86 -1.78 -8.18 20.09
N GLU A 87 -2.40 -7.50 19.13
CA GLU A 87 -3.07 -8.16 18.00
C GLU A 87 -2.08 -8.97 17.16
N ILE A 88 -0.89 -8.42 16.86
CA ILE A 88 0.17 -9.13 16.14
C ILE A 88 0.59 -10.40 16.90
N LYS A 89 0.73 -10.32 18.23
CA LYS A 89 1.06 -11.49 19.07
C LYS A 89 -0.06 -12.51 19.14
N ALA A 90 -1.32 -12.09 18.98
CA ALA A 90 -2.48 -12.97 18.96
C ALA A 90 -2.63 -13.67 17.59
N SER A 91 -2.41 -12.95 16.48
CA SER A 91 -2.54 -13.49 15.13
C SER A 91 -1.35 -14.35 14.69
N PHE A 92 -0.13 -14.04 15.16
CA PHE A 92 1.09 -14.74 14.73
C PHE A 92 1.78 -15.47 15.88
N ARG A 93 2.35 -16.65 15.57
CA ARG A 93 3.16 -17.42 16.52
C ARG A 93 4.45 -16.67 16.87
N ALA A 94 4.88 -16.77 18.13
CA ALA A 94 6.11 -16.15 18.60
C ALA A 94 7.36 -16.55 17.77
N GLU A 95 7.42 -17.78 17.26
CA GLU A 95 8.52 -18.23 16.40
C GLU A 95 8.63 -17.42 15.09
N PHE A 96 7.49 -17.06 14.48
CA PHE A 96 7.46 -16.22 13.29
C PHE A 96 7.92 -14.80 13.61
N LEU A 97 7.40 -14.21 14.69
CA LEU A 97 7.76 -12.86 15.11
C LEU A 97 9.24 -12.74 15.49
N ASN A 98 9.84 -13.81 16.00
CA ASN A 98 11.26 -13.84 16.34
C ASN A 98 12.19 -13.88 15.11
N ARG A 99 11.67 -14.19 13.92
CA ARG A 99 12.40 -14.18 12.64
C ARG A 99 12.27 -12.87 11.87
N ILE A 100 11.46 -11.94 12.36
CA ILE A 100 11.32 -10.61 11.78
C ILE A 100 12.32 -9.68 12.46
N ASP A 101 13.17 -9.03 11.64
CA ASP A 101 14.19 -8.10 12.13
C ASP A 101 13.57 -6.84 12.74
N GLU A 102 12.64 -6.21 12.03
CA GLU A 102 11.99 -4.95 12.43
C GLU A 102 10.50 -4.96 12.11
N ILE A 103 9.69 -4.46 13.04
CA ILE A 103 8.25 -4.23 12.85
C ILE A 103 8.02 -2.72 12.91
N VAL A 104 7.57 -2.14 11.80
CA VAL A 104 7.23 -0.72 11.71
C VAL A 104 5.72 -0.57 11.84
N ILE A 105 5.26 0.15 12.85
CA ILE A 105 3.84 0.46 13.04
C ILE A 105 3.58 1.89 12.56
N PHE A 106 2.74 2.05 11.54
CA PHE A 106 2.37 3.35 11.00
C PHE A 106 1.34 4.05 11.88
N ARG A 107 1.51 5.36 12.04
CA ARG A 107 0.49 6.23 12.65
C ARG A 107 -0.48 6.72 11.58
N ALA A 108 -1.72 6.99 11.98
CA ALA A 108 -2.69 7.65 11.12
C ALA A 108 -2.14 9.02 10.65
N LEU A 109 -2.35 9.33 9.37
CA LEU A 109 -1.90 10.58 8.77
C LEU A 109 -2.71 11.76 9.31
N LYS A 110 -2.03 12.86 9.65
CA LYS A 110 -2.68 14.15 9.94
C LYS A 110 -3.05 14.86 8.65
N GLU A 111 -4.06 15.74 8.70
CA GLU A 111 -4.54 16.50 7.54
C GLU A 111 -3.40 17.23 6.79
N GLU A 112 -2.46 17.85 7.53
CA GLU A 112 -1.29 18.52 6.95
C GLU A 112 -0.37 17.57 6.17
N GLN A 113 -0.22 16.33 6.65
CA GLN A 113 0.57 15.31 5.96
C GLN A 113 -0.14 14.81 4.71
N VAL A 114 -1.48 14.68 4.77
CA VAL A 114 -2.29 14.32 3.60
C VAL A 114 -2.17 15.37 2.51
N LYS A 115 -2.21 16.67 2.84
CA LYS A 115 -2.00 17.76 1.88
C LYS A 115 -0.67 17.61 1.13
N LYS A 116 0.42 17.37 1.85
CA LYS A 116 1.75 17.13 1.23
C LYS A 116 1.76 15.91 0.29
N ILE A 117 1.05 14.84 0.65
CA ILE A 117 0.94 13.65 -0.20
C ILE A 117 0.18 13.98 -1.49
N VAL A 118 -0.92 14.72 -1.37
CA VAL A 118 -1.72 15.19 -2.52
C VAL A 118 -0.86 16.06 -3.44
N ASP A 119 -0.05 16.96 -2.89
CA ASP A 119 0.86 17.81 -3.67
C ASP A 119 1.87 16.98 -4.48
N ILE A 120 2.42 15.92 -3.90
CA ILE A 120 3.35 15.00 -4.58
C ILE A 120 2.62 14.26 -5.71
N ILE A 121 1.40 13.77 -5.46
CA ILE A 121 0.61 13.05 -6.46
C ILE A 121 0.26 13.97 -7.63
N ILE A 122 -0.20 15.20 -7.37
CA ILE A 122 -0.52 16.19 -8.40
C ILE A 122 0.74 16.55 -9.20
N SER A 123 1.87 16.72 -8.55
CA SER A 123 3.15 17.01 -9.21
C SER A 123 3.57 15.89 -10.16
N ASN A 124 3.48 14.63 -9.71
CA ASN A 124 3.78 13.46 -10.54
C ASN A 124 2.82 13.33 -11.74
N VAL A 125 1.54 13.64 -11.53
CA VAL A 125 0.55 13.66 -12.62
C VAL A 125 0.89 14.77 -13.63
N ALA A 126 1.23 15.97 -13.16
CA ALA A 126 1.62 17.08 -14.02
C ALA A 126 2.87 16.75 -14.84
N GLU A 127 3.88 16.09 -14.26
CA GLU A 127 5.07 15.64 -15.00
C GLU A 127 4.73 14.61 -16.09
N ARG A 128 3.88 13.63 -15.78
CA ARG A 128 3.44 12.62 -16.76
C ARG A 128 2.65 13.24 -17.91
N ILE A 129 1.85 14.26 -17.63
CA ILE A 129 1.08 14.98 -18.65
C ILE A 129 2.00 15.85 -19.51
N LYS A 130 3.03 16.49 -18.94
CA LYS A 130 4.06 17.21 -19.73
C LYS A 130 4.82 16.26 -20.67
N ALA A 131 5.11 15.04 -20.23
CA ALA A 131 5.74 14.01 -21.05
C ALA A 131 4.80 13.45 -22.15
N SER A 132 3.49 13.59 -21.99
CA SER A 132 2.46 13.08 -22.91
C SER A 132 1.82 14.25 -23.66
N ASN A 133 2.46 14.75 -24.73
CA ASN A 133 1.98 15.77 -25.68
C ASN A 133 0.56 16.36 -25.44
N GLY A 134 0.43 17.29 -24.49
CA GLY A 134 -0.32 18.53 -24.77
C GLY A 134 -1.65 18.81 -24.07
N ILE A 135 -1.84 18.44 -22.79
CA ILE A 135 -2.79 19.22 -21.96
C ILE A 135 -2.03 19.82 -20.79
N GLU A 136 -1.61 21.07 -20.90
CA GLU A 136 -1.05 21.78 -19.74
C GLU A 136 -2.03 21.72 -18.57
N LEU A 137 -1.54 21.47 -17.35
CA LEU A 137 -2.39 21.51 -16.14
C LEU A 137 -3.14 22.84 -16.03
N LYS A 138 -2.54 23.93 -16.52
CA LYS A 138 -3.18 25.23 -16.71
C LYS A 138 -4.45 25.13 -17.56
N ARG A 139 -4.42 24.41 -18.69
CA ARG A 139 -5.59 24.16 -19.55
C ARG A 139 -6.67 23.34 -18.85
N VAL A 140 -6.30 22.39 -17.98
CA VAL A 140 -7.27 21.61 -17.18
C VAL A 140 -7.91 22.51 -16.13
N ILE A 141 -7.12 23.29 -15.40
CA ILE A 141 -7.62 24.26 -14.41
C ILE A 141 -8.52 25.30 -15.08
N VAL A 142 -8.10 25.88 -16.19
CA VAL A 142 -8.93 26.82 -16.98
C VAL A 142 -10.26 26.17 -17.34
N ARG A 143 -10.22 24.97 -17.92
CA ARG A 143 -11.42 24.29 -18.41
C ARG A 143 -12.39 23.83 -17.32
N PHE A 144 -11.87 23.34 -16.20
CA PHE A 144 -12.68 22.70 -15.16
C PHE A 144 -12.93 23.58 -13.94
N ILE A 145 -12.18 24.68 -13.78
CA ILE A 145 -12.30 25.61 -12.65
C ILE A 145 -12.62 27.02 -13.16
N GLU A 146 -11.80 27.61 -14.04
CA GLU A 146 -12.03 29.00 -14.46
C GLU A 146 -13.29 29.17 -15.32
N ASP A 147 -13.52 28.32 -16.32
CA ASP A 147 -14.66 28.44 -17.23
C ASP A 147 -16.02 28.34 -16.48
N PRO A 148 -16.26 27.33 -15.60
CA PRO A 148 -17.52 27.27 -14.84
C PRO A 148 -17.67 28.41 -13.83
N LEU A 149 -16.57 28.90 -13.25
CA LEU A 149 -16.61 30.04 -12.34
C LEU A 149 -16.91 31.34 -13.09
N ALA A 150 -16.33 31.55 -14.27
CA ALA A 150 -16.61 32.70 -15.12
C ALA A 150 -18.07 32.72 -15.54
N ASP A 151 -18.62 31.60 -15.99
CA ASP A 151 -20.04 31.46 -16.31
C ASP A 151 -20.93 31.72 -15.09
N GLY A 152 -20.53 31.22 -13.91
CA GLY A 152 -21.24 31.45 -12.65
C GLY A 152 -21.25 32.93 -12.20
N VAL A 153 -20.14 33.64 -12.41
CA VAL A 153 -20.02 35.08 -12.11
C VAL A 153 -20.83 35.91 -13.11
N LEU A 154 -20.71 35.62 -14.40
CA LEU A 154 -21.46 36.31 -15.46
C LEU A 154 -22.97 36.07 -15.38
N GLY A 155 -23.37 34.86 -14.97
CA GLY A 155 -24.77 34.50 -14.69
C GLY A 155 -25.31 35.07 -13.36
N GLY A 156 -24.49 35.77 -12.57
CA GLY A 156 -24.88 36.38 -11.30
C GLY A 156 -25.10 35.40 -10.15
N ILE A 157 -24.74 34.12 -10.35
CA ILE A 157 -24.85 33.04 -9.36
C ILE A 157 -23.76 33.19 -8.31
N VAL A 158 -22.54 33.57 -8.72
CA VAL A 158 -21.36 33.75 -7.87
C VAL A 158 -21.05 35.22 -7.71
N ARG A 159 -20.83 35.68 -6.47
CA ARG A 159 -20.44 37.06 -6.15
C ARG A 159 -19.14 37.09 -5.36
N GLU A 160 -18.49 38.25 -5.37
CA GLU A 160 -17.28 38.49 -4.58
C GLU A 160 -17.58 38.29 -3.09
N GLY A 161 -16.78 37.45 -2.41
CA GLY A 161 -16.98 37.04 -1.02
C GLY A 161 -17.72 35.71 -0.81
N ASP A 162 -18.28 35.10 -1.87
CA ASP A 162 -18.93 33.80 -1.78
C ASP A 162 -17.91 32.65 -1.62
N SER A 163 -18.23 31.66 -0.78
CA SER A 163 -17.46 30.41 -0.67
C SER A 163 -18.03 29.35 -1.61
N ILE A 164 -17.19 28.81 -2.50
CA ILE A 164 -17.61 27.86 -3.53
C ILE A 164 -17.02 26.49 -3.22
N THR A 165 -17.87 25.46 -3.25
CA THR A 165 -17.43 24.06 -3.12
C THR A 165 -17.55 23.39 -4.47
N MET A 166 -16.43 22.91 -5.00
CA MET A 166 -16.39 22.16 -6.25
C MET A 166 -16.26 20.67 -5.95
N PHE A 167 -17.15 19.87 -6.53
CA PHE A 167 -17.10 18.41 -6.45
C PHE A 167 -16.42 17.87 -7.72
N ALA A 168 -15.55 16.87 -7.56
CA ALA A 168 -14.79 16.26 -8.67
C ALA A 168 -15.64 15.24 -9.46
N ASP A 169 -16.94 15.46 -9.57
CA ASP A 169 -17.90 14.66 -10.33
C ASP A 169 -18.37 15.39 -11.60
N GLY A 170 -17.53 16.26 -12.17
CA GLY A 170 -17.65 16.73 -13.55
C GLY A 170 -18.85 17.61 -13.91
N HIS A 171 -19.90 17.72 -13.10
CA HIS A 171 -21.11 18.46 -13.47
C HIS A 171 -21.96 18.88 -12.26
N SER A 172 -21.48 19.76 -11.37
CA SER A 172 -22.32 20.82 -10.75
C SER A 172 -21.57 21.64 -9.70
N VAL A 173 -21.68 22.96 -9.82
CA VAL A 173 -21.29 23.91 -8.77
C VAL A 173 -22.55 24.20 -7.94
N LEU A 174 -22.54 23.87 -6.65
CA LEU A 174 -23.64 24.19 -5.73
C LEU A 174 -23.22 25.32 -4.79
N LYS A 175 -24.04 26.38 -4.77
CA LYS A 175 -23.90 27.50 -3.85
C LYS A 175 -24.51 27.14 -2.49
N LYS A 176 -23.81 27.47 -1.41
CA LYS A 176 -24.36 27.46 -0.05
C LYS A 176 -24.96 28.82 0.28
#